data_AF-A0A349M2B0-F1
#
_entry.id   AF-A0A349M2B0-F1
#
_cell.length_a   1.000
_cell.length_b   1.000
_cell.length_c   1.000
_cell.angle_alpha   90.00
_cell.angle_beta   90.00
_cell.angle_gamma   90.00
#
_symmetry.space_group_name_H-M   'P 1'
#
loop_
_entity.id
_entity.type
_entity.pdbx_description
1 polymer ?
#
loop_
_entity_poly.entity_id
_entity_poly.type
_entity_poly.pdbx_seq_one_letter_code
_entity_poly.pdbx_strand_id
1 'polypeptide(L)'
;MGAMTAGIIGFEASKWPGWILVPTMILGSMLVGAIWGGIVGLLKAWRGAHEVVTTIMLNWIAFYFTDFLITGPFNAPHQANQTDSLPPQATLPHIADFYNQTLGTFLPRIDQPTQYLVDVGLFFALLALVIYWFITARTTFGYEIRVIGQNPKAAKYAGIPIKWNIFAVMAIAGAFAGLAGALRLMGQFPYQLIGTTFSLDPTGFDAIGVALLGQTTAIGVLFGALLFGGLRQGGTIMQLNANVPGDLVYIIQALVLFSIAAEFLPAIQRVWSKRYTFQRRTAPALASVNATITGISENGTTQHAQRGAESPEILNGDSDSEGASTMAHPSSEGSSSQIEED
;
A
#
# COMPACT_ATOMS: atom_id res chain seq x y z
N MET A 1 -7.19 -15.52 -0.65
CA MET A 1 -6.38 -16.10 0.47
C MET A 1 -7.17 -16.24 1.77
N GLY A 2 -7.11 -15.31 2.74
CA GLY A 2 -7.71 -15.53 4.09
C GLY A 2 -9.17 -16.00 4.07
N ALA A 3 -10.04 -15.28 3.35
CA ALA A 3 -11.43 -15.68 3.13
C ALA A 3 -11.57 -17.08 2.49
N MET A 4 -10.73 -17.40 1.49
CA MET A 4 -10.70 -18.72 0.85
C MET A 4 -10.35 -19.83 1.86
N THR A 5 -9.41 -19.58 2.76
CA THR A 5 -9.05 -20.55 3.82
C THR A 5 -10.18 -20.78 4.80
N ALA A 6 -10.90 -19.73 5.20
CA ALA A 6 -12.13 -19.87 6.00
C ALA A 6 -13.19 -20.70 5.24
N GLY A 7 -13.40 -20.43 3.95
CA GLY A 7 -14.30 -21.20 3.09
C GLY A 7 -13.96 -22.69 3.04
N ILE A 8 -12.72 -23.04 2.67
CA ILE A 8 -12.23 -24.43 2.60
C ILE A 8 -12.47 -25.16 3.92
N ILE A 9 -12.11 -24.56 5.06
CA ILE A 9 -12.33 -25.16 6.38
C ILE A 9 -13.83 -25.30 6.68
N GLY A 10 -14.65 -24.30 6.36
CA GLY A 10 -16.10 -24.33 6.56
C GLY A 10 -16.83 -25.37 5.73
N PHE A 11 -16.35 -25.68 4.51
CA PHE A 11 -16.93 -26.71 3.65
C PHE A 11 -16.46 -28.12 4.06
N GLU A 12 -15.15 -28.35 4.20
CA GLU A 12 -14.58 -29.66 4.56
C GLU A 12 -15.00 -30.11 5.98
N ALA A 13 -14.96 -29.19 6.96
CA ALA A 13 -15.32 -29.46 8.35
C ALA A 13 -16.78 -29.09 8.68
N SER A 14 -17.66 -29.01 7.68
CA SER A 14 -19.11 -28.67 7.82
C SER A 14 -19.90 -29.52 8.84
N LYS A 15 -19.37 -30.69 9.24
CA LYS A 15 -19.93 -31.58 10.27
C LYS A 15 -19.45 -31.29 11.71
N TRP A 16 -18.51 -30.36 11.90
CA TRP A 16 -17.96 -30.01 13.21
C TRP A 16 -18.82 -28.97 13.92
N PRO A 17 -18.98 -29.04 15.25
CA PRO A 17 -19.79 -28.09 15.98
C PRO A 17 -19.13 -26.70 15.95
N GLY A 18 -19.95 -25.65 15.79
CA GLY A 18 -19.49 -24.27 15.52
C GLY A 18 -18.46 -23.70 16.49
N TRP A 19 -18.48 -24.14 17.76
CA TRP A 19 -17.50 -23.73 18.79
C TRP A 19 -16.07 -24.24 18.56
N ILE A 20 -15.88 -25.26 17.71
CA ILE A 20 -14.57 -25.69 17.20
C ILE A 20 -14.33 -25.07 15.82
N LEU A 21 -15.36 -25.11 14.96
CA LEU A 21 -15.26 -24.72 13.55
C LEU A 21 -14.84 -23.24 13.39
N VAL A 22 -15.52 -22.30 14.05
CA VAL A 22 -15.23 -20.86 13.92
C VAL A 22 -13.81 -20.51 14.40
N PRO A 23 -13.31 -20.97 15.58
CA PRO A 23 -11.91 -20.81 15.95
C PRO A 23 -10.92 -21.40 14.95
N THR A 24 -11.19 -22.57 14.37
CA THR A 24 -10.28 -23.15 13.35
C THR A 24 -10.27 -22.38 12.04
N MET A 25 -11.42 -21.86 11.59
CA MET A 25 -11.51 -20.97 10.42
C MET A 25 -10.73 -19.68 10.65
N ILE A 26 -10.86 -19.06 11.83
CA ILE A 26 -10.12 -17.85 12.21
C ILE A 26 -8.62 -18.11 12.25
N LEU A 27 -8.17 -19.12 13.02
CA LEU A 27 -6.74 -19.41 13.19
C LEU A 27 -6.08 -19.87 11.88
N GLY A 28 -6.76 -20.69 11.08
CA GLY A 28 -6.29 -21.12 9.76
C GLY A 28 -6.14 -19.94 8.80
N SER A 29 -7.12 -19.02 8.78
CA SER A 29 -7.08 -17.84 7.92
C SER A 29 -6.01 -16.83 8.36
N MET A 30 -5.82 -16.65 9.66
CA MET A 30 -4.70 -15.88 10.22
C MET A 30 -3.35 -16.51 9.85
N LEU A 31 -3.21 -17.84 9.92
CA LEU A 31 -1.98 -18.55 9.57
C LEU A 31 -1.65 -18.42 8.06
N VAL A 32 -2.62 -18.67 7.18
CA VAL A 32 -2.41 -18.53 5.73
C VAL A 32 -2.16 -17.06 5.34
N GLY A 33 -2.86 -16.12 5.98
CA GLY A 33 -2.58 -14.69 5.84
C GLY A 33 -1.15 -14.33 6.27
N ALA A 34 -0.70 -14.85 7.42
CA ALA A 34 0.65 -14.65 7.94
C ALA A 34 1.73 -15.26 7.05
N ILE A 35 1.48 -16.42 6.44
CA ILE A 35 2.36 -17.02 5.44
C ILE A 35 2.42 -16.12 4.19
N TRP A 36 1.28 -15.64 3.68
CA TRP A 36 1.22 -14.82 2.47
C TRP A 36 1.96 -13.47 2.64
N GLY A 37 1.76 -12.78 3.77
CA GLY A 37 2.55 -11.60 4.13
C GLY A 37 4.01 -11.95 4.41
N GLY A 38 4.27 -13.07 5.10
CA GLY A 38 5.60 -13.58 5.40
C GLY A 38 6.46 -13.82 4.16
N ILE A 39 5.88 -14.24 3.03
CA ILE A 39 6.59 -14.36 1.74
C ILE A 39 7.13 -12.99 1.29
N VAL A 40 6.32 -11.93 1.35
CA VAL A 40 6.77 -10.55 1.04
C VAL A 40 7.90 -10.13 1.98
N GLY A 41 7.73 -10.37 3.29
CA GLY A 41 8.76 -10.11 4.31
C GLY A 41 10.07 -10.84 4.05
N LEU A 42 10.01 -12.11 3.61
CA LEU A 42 11.14 -12.97 3.29
C LEU A 42 11.91 -12.45 2.06
N LEU A 43 11.21 -12.12 0.97
CA LEU A 43 11.83 -11.53 -0.23
C LEU A 43 12.44 -10.15 0.07
N LYS A 44 11.77 -9.31 0.87
CA LYS A 44 12.29 -7.99 1.27
C LYS A 44 13.53 -8.11 2.14
N ALA A 45 13.47 -8.85 3.25
CA ALA A 45 14.49 -8.83 4.28
C ALA A 45 15.78 -9.61 3.92
N TRP A 46 15.68 -10.68 3.14
CA TRP A 46 16.87 -11.46 2.74
C TRP A 46 17.35 -11.14 1.33
N ARG A 47 16.44 -10.94 0.36
CA ARG A 47 16.79 -10.73 -1.06
C ARG A 47 16.72 -9.26 -1.51
N GLY A 48 16.30 -8.34 -0.64
CA GLY A 48 16.29 -6.91 -0.92
C GLY A 48 15.21 -6.47 -1.93
N ALA A 49 14.19 -7.29 -2.18
CA ALA A 49 13.15 -6.99 -3.15
C ALA A 49 12.35 -5.72 -2.79
N HIS A 50 11.80 -5.03 -3.79
CA HIS A 50 10.92 -3.89 -3.56
C HIS A 50 9.55 -4.36 -3.08
N GLU A 51 9.21 -4.09 -1.81
CA GLU A 51 7.99 -4.60 -1.18
C GLU A 51 6.73 -4.31 -2.00
N VAL A 52 6.58 -3.07 -2.48
CA VAL A 52 5.43 -2.60 -3.28
C VAL A 52 5.28 -3.37 -4.59
N VAL A 53 6.39 -3.67 -5.28
CA VAL A 53 6.35 -4.47 -6.51
C VAL A 53 5.95 -5.91 -6.17
N THR A 54 6.54 -6.49 -5.12
CA THR A 54 6.19 -7.86 -4.70
C THR A 54 4.76 -7.99 -4.19
N THR A 55 4.19 -7.01 -3.48
CA THR A 55 2.78 -7.07 -3.03
C THR A 55 1.80 -6.94 -4.18
N ILE A 56 2.06 -6.04 -5.15
CA ILE A 56 1.22 -5.91 -6.35
C ILE A 56 1.23 -7.22 -7.16
N MET A 57 2.41 -7.83 -7.36
CA MET A 57 2.52 -9.13 -8.05
C MET A 57 1.85 -10.28 -7.27
N LEU A 58 2.04 -10.35 -5.94
CA LEU A 58 1.38 -11.36 -5.11
C LEU A 58 -0.14 -11.17 -5.00
N ASN A 59 -0.67 -9.98 -5.26
CA ASN A 59 -2.11 -9.75 -5.32
C ASN A 59 -2.73 -10.43 -6.55
N TRP A 60 -2.10 -10.33 -7.72
CA TRP A 60 -2.53 -11.05 -8.93
C TRP A 60 -2.44 -12.57 -8.75
N ILE A 61 -1.36 -13.07 -8.15
CA ILE A 61 -1.23 -14.51 -7.82
C ILE A 61 -2.34 -14.94 -6.85
N ALA A 62 -2.61 -14.15 -5.80
CA ALA A 62 -3.67 -14.42 -4.83
C ALA A 62 -5.07 -14.42 -5.47
N PHE A 63 -5.32 -13.51 -6.41
CA PHE A 63 -6.55 -13.43 -7.18
C PHE A 63 -6.75 -14.68 -8.03
N TYR A 64 -5.88 -14.94 -9.01
CA TYR A 64 -6.04 -16.08 -9.92
C TYR A 64 -6.02 -17.44 -9.19
N PHE A 65 -5.28 -17.57 -8.10
CA PHE A 65 -5.32 -18.78 -7.26
C PHE A 65 -6.65 -18.94 -6.50
N THR A 66 -7.24 -17.84 -6.02
CA THR A 66 -8.57 -17.87 -5.36
C THR A 66 -9.67 -18.15 -6.39
N ASP A 67 -9.60 -17.52 -7.57
CA ASP A 67 -10.56 -17.70 -8.68
C ASP A 67 -10.52 -19.12 -9.26
N PHE A 68 -9.32 -19.70 -9.43
CA PHE A 68 -9.15 -21.11 -9.80
C PHE A 68 -9.79 -22.07 -8.79
N LEU A 69 -9.63 -21.82 -7.48
CA LEU A 69 -10.23 -22.66 -6.44
C LEU A 69 -11.76 -22.57 -6.42
N ILE A 70 -12.33 -21.37 -6.63
CA ILE A 70 -13.78 -21.15 -6.67
C ILE A 70 -14.39 -21.76 -7.95
N THR A 71 -13.75 -21.57 -9.11
CA THR A 71 -14.26 -22.02 -10.41
C THR A 71 -13.99 -23.51 -10.68
N GLY A 72 -12.97 -24.09 -10.03
CA GLY A 72 -12.66 -25.52 -10.08
C GLY A 72 -13.28 -26.31 -8.91
N PRO A 73 -12.48 -26.70 -7.89
CA PRO A 73 -12.89 -27.70 -6.89
C PRO A 73 -14.04 -27.29 -5.96
N PHE A 74 -14.29 -25.99 -5.75
CA PHE A 74 -15.35 -25.49 -4.85
C PHE A 74 -16.55 -24.86 -5.58
N ASN A 75 -16.69 -25.13 -6.89
CA ASN A 75 -17.73 -24.55 -7.74
C ASN A 75 -19.11 -25.14 -7.41
N ALA A 76 -20.10 -24.30 -7.09
CA ALA A 76 -21.45 -24.73 -6.77
C ALA A 76 -22.16 -25.29 -8.01
N PRO A 77 -22.74 -26.51 -7.97
CA PRO A 77 -23.36 -27.16 -9.15
C PRO A 77 -24.49 -26.39 -9.84
N HIS A 78 -24.97 -25.30 -9.26
CA HIS A 78 -26.10 -24.48 -9.73
C HIS A 78 -25.80 -22.97 -9.81
N GLN A 79 -24.57 -22.52 -9.54
CA GLN A 79 -24.20 -21.09 -9.55
C GLN A 79 -22.80 -20.88 -10.16
N ALA A 80 -22.72 -20.22 -11.31
CA ALA A 80 -21.46 -20.07 -12.05
C ALA A 80 -20.47 -19.14 -11.32
N ASN A 81 -19.24 -19.63 -11.09
CA ASN A 81 -18.11 -18.91 -10.46
C ASN A 81 -18.39 -18.47 -9.00
N GLN A 82 -19.23 -19.23 -8.30
CA GLN A 82 -19.58 -19.03 -6.89
C GLN A 82 -19.44 -20.35 -6.13
N THR A 83 -19.03 -20.27 -4.86
CA THR A 83 -19.11 -21.41 -3.93
C THR A 83 -20.52 -21.50 -3.35
N ASP A 84 -20.86 -22.66 -2.80
CA ASP A 84 -22.02 -22.77 -1.91
C ASP A 84 -21.89 -21.81 -0.71
N SER A 85 -23.02 -21.45 -0.11
CA SER A 85 -23.03 -20.69 1.15
C SER A 85 -22.45 -21.52 2.28
N LEU A 86 -21.68 -20.89 3.17
CA LEU A 86 -21.20 -21.53 4.41
C LEU A 86 -22.38 -22.15 5.20
N PRO A 87 -22.18 -23.32 5.85
CA PRO A 87 -23.19 -23.90 6.72
C PRO A 87 -23.48 -22.96 7.90
N PRO A 88 -24.71 -22.93 8.46
CA PRO A 88 -25.09 -22.01 9.56
C PRO A 88 -24.28 -22.14 10.86
N GLN A 89 -23.42 -23.16 10.94
CA GLN A 89 -22.52 -23.43 12.07
C GLN A 89 -21.13 -22.78 11.89
N ALA A 90 -20.84 -22.29 10.68
CA ALA A 90 -19.59 -21.62 10.28
C ALA A 90 -19.75 -20.09 10.13
N THR A 91 -20.99 -19.58 10.12
CA THR A 91 -21.32 -18.15 10.07
C THR A 91 -21.30 -17.51 11.47
N LEU A 92 -20.87 -16.25 11.58
CA LEU A 92 -21.03 -15.49 12.82
C LEU A 92 -22.47 -14.95 12.91
N PRO A 93 -23.17 -15.14 14.05
CA PRO A 93 -24.51 -14.57 14.23
C PRO A 93 -24.46 -13.05 14.40
N HIS A 94 -25.59 -12.37 14.16
CA HIS A 94 -25.74 -10.97 14.53
C HIS A 94 -25.72 -10.80 16.04
N ILE A 95 -25.24 -9.65 16.51
CA ILE A 95 -25.18 -9.32 17.94
C ILE A 95 -26.59 -9.31 18.55
N ALA A 96 -27.61 -8.89 17.80
CA ALA A 96 -29.01 -8.91 18.27
C ALA A 96 -29.57 -10.34 18.41
N ASP A 97 -29.24 -11.24 17.49
CA ASP A 97 -29.61 -12.66 17.58
C ASP A 97 -28.91 -13.33 18.77
N PHE A 98 -27.61 -13.10 18.93
CA PHE A 98 -26.82 -13.61 20.05
C PHE A 98 -27.31 -13.07 21.41
N TYR A 99 -27.63 -11.77 21.49
CA TYR A 99 -28.24 -11.16 22.68
C TYR A 99 -29.59 -11.82 22.99
N ASN A 100 -30.49 -11.96 22.01
CA ASN A 100 -31.80 -12.56 22.22
C ASN A 100 -31.72 -14.04 22.67
N GLN A 101 -30.70 -14.77 22.23
CA GLN A 101 -30.46 -16.17 22.61
C GLN A 101 -29.80 -16.34 23.99
N THR A 102 -28.98 -15.37 24.44
CA THR A 102 -28.19 -15.50 25.69
C THR A 102 -28.70 -14.65 26.86
N LEU A 103 -29.15 -13.43 26.58
CA LEU A 103 -29.54 -12.42 27.57
C LEU A 103 -31.04 -12.07 27.48
N GLY A 104 -31.68 -12.31 26.33
CA GLY A 104 -33.13 -12.20 26.11
C GLY A 104 -33.99 -13.24 26.88
N THR A 105 -33.38 -14.01 27.77
CA THR A 105 -34.01 -14.82 28.82
C THR A 105 -34.12 -14.10 30.17
N PHE A 106 -33.32 -13.05 30.39
CA PHE A 106 -33.22 -12.28 31.64
C PHE A 106 -33.54 -10.79 31.47
N LEU A 107 -33.39 -10.25 30.26
CA LEU A 107 -33.71 -8.86 29.90
C LEU A 107 -34.79 -8.81 28.79
N PRO A 108 -35.42 -7.65 28.56
CA PRO A 108 -36.28 -7.44 27.39
C PRO A 108 -35.55 -7.82 26.09
N ARG A 109 -36.28 -8.52 25.22
CA ARG A 109 -35.81 -8.94 23.90
C ARG A 109 -35.81 -7.76 22.93
N ILE A 110 -34.96 -7.85 21.92
CA ILE A 110 -35.00 -6.95 20.76
C ILE A 110 -36.03 -7.54 19.79
N ASP A 111 -37.14 -6.84 19.58
CA ASP A 111 -38.29 -7.33 18.79
C ASP A 111 -37.98 -7.51 17.30
N GLN A 112 -37.02 -6.75 16.76
CA GLN A 112 -36.64 -6.76 15.34
C GLN A 112 -35.11 -6.91 15.18
N PRO A 113 -34.53 -8.09 15.51
CA PRO A 113 -33.08 -8.30 15.46
C PRO A 113 -32.51 -8.15 14.04
N THR A 114 -33.33 -8.42 13.01
CA THR A 114 -33.00 -8.30 11.59
C THR A 114 -32.67 -6.87 11.13
N GLN A 115 -32.99 -5.84 11.92
CA GLN A 115 -32.56 -4.46 11.64
C GLN A 115 -31.11 -4.18 12.09
N TYR A 116 -30.53 -5.04 12.92
CA TYR A 116 -29.20 -4.86 13.50
C TYR A 116 -28.18 -5.77 12.80
N LEU A 117 -27.81 -5.39 11.56
CA LEU A 117 -26.86 -6.10 10.69
C LEU A 117 -25.39 -6.09 11.20
N VAL A 118 -25.17 -5.92 12.51
CA VAL A 118 -23.83 -5.95 13.13
C VAL A 118 -23.57 -7.37 13.62
N ASP A 119 -22.56 -8.02 13.07
CA ASP A 119 -22.15 -9.37 13.43
C ASP A 119 -21.18 -9.40 14.63
N VAL A 120 -21.04 -10.57 15.24
CA VAL A 120 -20.10 -10.79 16.36
C VAL A 120 -18.63 -10.53 15.97
N GLY A 121 -18.31 -10.43 14.68
CA GLY A 121 -17.00 -10.03 14.16
C GLY A 121 -16.52 -8.67 14.65
N LEU A 122 -17.42 -7.76 15.06
CA LEU A 122 -17.05 -6.52 15.73
C LEU A 122 -16.23 -6.77 17.01
N PHE A 123 -16.56 -7.80 17.80
CA PHE A 123 -15.78 -8.15 18.99
C PHE A 123 -14.39 -8.69 18.63
N PHE A 124 -14.28 -9.48 17.56
CA PHE A 124 -12.98 -9.94 17.04
C PHE A 124 -12.14 -8.79 16.46
N ALA A 125 -12.76 -7.80 15.83
CA ALA A 125 -12.10 -6.59 15.35
C ALA A 125 -11.61 -5.71 16.50
N LEU A 126 -12.40 -5.53 17.57
CA LEU A 126 -11.99 -4.81 18.77
C LEU A 126 -10.87 -5.54 19.52
N LEU A 127 -10.93 -6.87 19.63
CA LEU A 127 -9.85 -7.70 20.18
C LEU A 127 -8.57 -7.56 19.35
N ALA A 128 -8.67 -7.63 18.02
CA ALA A 128 -7.56 -7.41 17.11
C ALA A 128 -6.94 -6.00 17.28
N LEU A 129 -7.76 -4.98 17.51
CA LEU A 129 -7.29 -3.61 17.78
C LEU A 129 -6.55 -3.50 19.12
N VAL A 130 -7.05 -4.17 20.17
CA VAL A 130 -6.36 -4.23 21.48
C VAL A 130 -5.03 -4.97 21.37
N ILE A 131 -4.97 -6.06 20.60
CA ILE A 131 -3.73 -6.78 20.30
C ILE A 131 -2.76 -5.89 19.51
N TYR A 132 -3.23 -5.18 18.48
CA TYR A 132 -2.42 -4.23 17.72
C TYR A 132 -1.85 -3.11 18.60
N TRP A 133 -2.68 -2.51 19.47
CA TRP A 133 -2.24 -1.53 20.46
C TRP A 133 -1.20 -2.10 21.41
N PHE A 134 -1.42 -3.31 21.95
CA PHE A 134 -0.48 -3.95 22.86
C PHE A 134 0.87 -4.22 22.18
N ILE A 135 0.87 -4.79 20.98
CA ILE A 135 2.08 -5.05 20.19
C ILE A 135 2.84 -3.73 19.94
N THR A 136 2.17 -2.71 19.42
CA THR A 136 2.83 -1.44 19.04
C THR A 136 3.25 -0.58 20.23
N ALA A 137 2.45 -0.51 21.29
CA ALA A 137 2.69 0.39 22.43
C ALA A 137 3.48 -0.26 23.58
N ARG A 138 3.30 -1.57 23.84
CA ARG A 138 3.80 -2.25 25.06
C ARG A 138 4.92 -3.26 24.86
N THR A 139 5.25 -3.69 23.63
CA THR A 139 6.30 -4.69 23.40
C THR A 139 7.64 -4.09 22.94
N THR A 140 8.73 -4.84 23.14
CA THR A 140 10.06 -4.56 22.57
C THR A 140 10.02 -4.48 21.05
N PHE A 141 9.31 -5.40 20.39
CA PHE A 141 9.11 -5.41 18.95
C PHE A 141 8.47 -4.10 18.44
N GLY A 142 7.47 -3.57 19.16
CA GLY A 142 6.88 -2.26 18.87
C GLY A 142 7.85 -1.09 19.05
N TYR A 143 8.78 -1.16 20.02
CA TYR A 143 9.88 -0.19 20.14
C TYR A 143 10.87 -0.31 18.97
N GLU A 144 11.32 -1.53 18.63
CA GLU A 144 12.29 -1.80 17.57
C GLU A 144 11.80 -1.30 16.20
N ILE A 145 10.53 -1.52 15.85
CA ILE A 145 9.93 -0.99 14.61
C ILE A 145 10.07 0.53 14.53
N ARG A 146 9.81 1.25 15.63
CA ARG A 146 9.91 2.71 15.69
C ARG A 146 11.34 3.20 15.52
N VAL A 147 12.33 2.51 16.12
CA VAL A 147 13.76 2.83 15.94
C VAL A 147 14.23 2.55 14.51
N ILE A 148 13.80 1.42 13.91
CA ILE A 148 14.09 1.09 12.51
C ILE A 148 13.50 2.14 11.56
N GLY A 149 12.26 2.56 11.78
CA GLY A 149 11.57 3.57 10.97
C GLY A 149 12.20 4.97 11.07
N GLN A 150 12.74 5.35 12.24
CA GLN A 150 13.44 6.62 12.41
C GLN A 150 14.85 6.61 11.79
N ASN A 151 15.64 5.57 12.04
CA ASN A 151 16.98 5.45 11.46
C ASN A 151 17.46 3.98 11.43
N PRO A 152 17.37 3.28 10.28
CA PRO A 152 17.74 1.87 10.19
C PRO A 152 19.26 1.65 10.33
N LYS A 153 20.11 2.68 10.13
CA LYS A 153 21.56 2.56 10.42
C LYS A 153 21.80 2.56 11.93
N ALA A 154 21.15 3.46 12.67
CA ALA A 154 21.23 3.49 14.13
C ALA A 154 20.63 2.22 14.76
N ALA A 155 19.49 1.74 14.25
CA ALA A 155 18.90 0.46 14.69
C ALA A 155 19.89 -0.71 14.55
N LYS A 156 20.64 -0.78 13.44
CA LYS A 156 21.66 -1.81 13.23
C LYS A 156 22.83 -1.70 14.24
N TYR A 157 23.28 -0.48 14.55
CA TYR A 157 24.32 -0.27 15.56
C TYR A 157 23.83 -0.56 16.99
N ALA A 158 22.55 -0.39 17.27
CA ALA A 158 21.90 -0.79 18.51
C ALA A 158 21.61 -2.31 18.62
N GLY A 159 22.08 -3.13 17.66
CA GLY A 159 21.92 -4.59 17.68
C GLY A 159 20.55 -5.11 17.25
N ILE A 160 19.62 -4.25 16.82
CA ILE A 160 18.25 -4.64 16.47
C ILE A 160 18.25 -5.55 15.21
N PRO A 161 17.57 -6.71 15.22
CA PRO A 161 17.64 -7.70 14.15
C PRO A 161 16.74 -7.37 12.94
N ILE A 162 16.97 -6.22 12.30
CA ILE A 162 16.15 -5.59 11.24
C ILE A 162 15.49 -6.58 10.25
N LYS A 163 16.21 -7.61 9.78
CA LYS A 163 15.65 -8.62 8.86
C LYS A 163 14.45 -9.37 9.45
N TRP A 164 14.57 -9.84 10.70
CA TRP A 164 13.49 -10.50 11.41
C TRP A 164 12.33 -9.56 11.71
N ASN A 165 12.61 -8.29 12.04
CA ASN A 165 11.56 -7.31 12.26
C ASN A 165 10.73 -7.05 10.99
N ILE A 166 11.37 -6.90 9.83
CA ILE A 166 10.68 -6.74 8.53
C ILE A 166 9.80 -7.97 8.24
N PHE A 167 10.34 -9.18 8.44
CA PHE A 167 9.58 -10.42 8.26
C PHE A 167 8.36 -10.49 9.18
N ALA A 168 8.55 -10.26 10.48
CA ALA A 168 7.50 -10.33 11.48
C ALA A 168 6.43 -9.24 11.28
N VAL A 169 6.80 -8.02 10.87
CA VAL A 169 5.82 -6.97 10.51
C VAL A 169 4.92 -7.43 9.36
N MET A 170 5.51 -7.95 8.28
CA MET A 170 4.74 -8.43 7.13
C MET A 170 3.88 -9.66 7.46
N ALA A 171 4.39 -10.59 8.27
CA ALA A 171 3.63 -11.75 8.73
C ALA A 171 2.47 -11.35 9.67
N ILE A 172 2.68 -10.42 10.61
CA ILE A 172 1.62 -9.95 11.52
C ILE A 172 0.56 -9.14 10.76
N ALA A 173 0.96 -8.26 9.82
CA ALA A 173 0.02 -7.58 8.93
C ALA A 173 -0.79 -8.58 8.08
N GLY A 174 -0.12 -9.61 7.56
CA GLY A 174 -0.77 -10.73 6.88
C GLY A 174 -1.77 -11.49 7.76
N ALA A 175 -1.46 -11.70 9.04
CA ALA A 175 -2.38 -12.35 9.99
C ALA A 175 -3.65 -11.52 10.22
N PHE A 176 -3.52 -10.20 10.41
CA PHE A 176 -4.67 -9.30 10.56
C PHE A 176 -5.51 -9.21 9.27
N ALA A 177 -4.88 -9.18 8.08
CA ALA A 177 -5.59 -9.25 6.81
C ALA A 177 -6.30 -10.62 6.61
N GLY A 178 -5.68 -11.70 7.08
CA GLY A 178 -6.27 -13.04 7.10
C GLY A 178 -7.52 -13.13 7.98
N LEU A 179 -7.46 -12.56 9.20
CA LEU A 179 -8.60 -12.41 10.11
C LEU A 179 -9.72 -11.59 9.46
N ALA A 180 -9.40 -10.41 8.90
CA ALA A 180 -10.38 -9.54 8.26
C ALA A 180 -11.10 -10.25 7.09
N GLY A 181 -10.37 -11.00 6.26
CA GLY A 181 -10.95 -11.82 5.20
C GLY A 181 -11.87 -12.93 5.71
N ALA A 182 -11.52 -13.58 6.83
CA ALA A 182 -12.36 -14.60 7.45
C ALA A 182 -13.67 -13.99 8.00
N LEU A 183 -13.59 -12.89 8.75
CA LEU A 183 -14.76 -12.19 9.28
C LEU A 183 -15.67 -11.68 8.14
N ARG A 184 -15.09 -11.13 7.07
CA ARG A 184 -15.81 -10.65 5.87
C ARG A 184 -16.59 -11.75 5.14
N LEU A 185 -16.14 -13.00 5.20
CA LEU A 185 -16.89 -14.17 4.67
C LEU A 185 -17.94 -14.67 5.67
N MET A 186 -17.57 -14.83 6.94
CA MET A 186 -18.43 -15.48 7.94
C MET A 186 -19.54 -14.57 8.50
N GLY A 187 -19.34 -13.25 8.49
CA GLY A 187 -20.25 -12.26 9.09
C GLY A 187 -21.17 -11.54 8.10
N GLN A 188 -20.96 -11.67 6.78
CA GLN A 188 -21.77 -10.98 5.77
C GLN A 188 -22.45 -11.94 4.78
N PHE A 189 -23.78 -11.93 4.80
CA PHE A 189 -24.64 -12.61 3.82
C PHE A 189 -24.27 -12.19 2.38
N PRO A 190 -24.23 -13.11 1.38
CA PRO A 190 -24.73 -14.49 1.38
C PRO A 190 -23.78 -15.57 1.94
N TYR A 191 -22.67 -15.19 2.58
CA TYR A 191 -21.66 -16.12 3.11
C TYR A 191 -21.02 -17.03 2.05
N GLN A 192 -20.88 -16.52 0.82
CA GLN A 192 -20.31 -17.20 -0.36
C GLN A 192 -19.00 -16.55 -0.78
N LEU A 193 -18.14 -17.33 -1.44
CA LEU A 193 -16.98 -16.82 -2.17
C LEU A 193 -17.36 -16.73 -3.66
N ILE A 194 -17.08 -15.57 -4.27
CA ILE A 194 -17.40 -15.28 -5.68
C ILE A 194 -16.09 -14.88 -6.36
N GLY A 195 -15.72 -15.55 -7.45
CA GLY A 195 -14.41 -15.39 -8.08
C GLY A 195 -14.06 -13.93 -8.42
N THR A 196 -14.99 -13.25 -9.08
CA THR A 196 -14.83 -11.86 -9.53
C THR A 196 -15.01 -10.79 -8.45
N THR A 197 -15.69 -11.09 -7.33
CA THR A 197 -15.95 -10.08 -6.29
C THR A 197 -14.68 -9.70 -5.51
N PHE A 198 -13.73 -10.63 -5.36
CA PHE A 198 -12.45 -10.34 -4.68
C PHE A 198 -11.54 -9.37 -5.45
N SER A 199 -11.71 -9.23 -6.76
CA SER A 199 -11.00 -8.22 -7.58
C SER A 199 -11.64 -6.82 -7.47
N LEU A 200 -12.90 -6.75 -7.02
CA LEU A 200 -13.74 -5.54 -7.09
C LEU A 200 -14.08 -4.94 -5.72
N ASP A 201 -13.81 -5.61 -4.60
CA ASP A 201 -14.05 -5.07 -3.25
C ASP A 201 -12.88 -4.16 -2.79
N PRO A 202 -13.05 -2.82 -2.71
CA PRO A 202 -11.95 -1.91 -2.40
C PRO A 202 -11.54 -1.90 -0.92
N THR A 203 -12.18 -2.69 -0.03
CA THR A 203 -11.97 -2.63 1.44
C THR A 203 -10.48 -2.70 1.84
N GLY A 204 -9.67 -3.50 1.14
CA GLY A 204 -8.24 -3.61 1.42
C GLY A 204 -7.42 -2.35 1.07
N PHE A 205 -7.90 -1.56 0.11
CA PHE A 205 -7.32 -0.27 -0.27
C PHE A 205 -7.89 0.88 0.58
N ASP A 206 -9.20 0.85 0.88
CA ASP A 206 -9.86 1.78 1.82
C ASP A 206 -9.13 1.78 3.18
N ALA A 207 -8.67 0.61 3.63
CA ALA A 207 -7.91 0.43 4.87
C ALA A 207 -6.57 1.20 4.91
N ILE A 208 -5.95 1.48 3.75
CA ILE A 208 -4.76 2.35 3.67
C ILE A 208 -5.16 3.78 4.05
N GLY A 209 -6.30 4.24 3.54
CA GLY A 209 -6.88 5.54 3.88
C GLY A 209 -7.22 5.67 5.36
N VAL A 210 -7.84 4.64 5.93
CA VAL A 210 -8.12 4.53 7.37
C VAL A 210 -6.83 4.60 8.21
N ALA A 211 -5.77 3.90 7.79
CA ALA A 211 -4.49 3.90 8.52
C ALA A 211 -3.78 5.26 8.47
N LEU A 212 -3.89 6.00 7.35
CA LEU A 212 -3.38 7.36 7.21
C LEU A 212 -4.17 8.36 8.06
N LEU A 213 -5.51 8.33 8.00
CA LEU A 213 -6.39 9.16 8.83
C LEU A 213 -6.13 8.91 10.33
N GLY A 214 -5.95 7.65 10.71
CA GLY A 214 -5.65 7.26 12.08
C GLY A 214 -4.21 7.54 12.54
N GLN A 215 -3.35 8.09 11.68
CA GLN A 215 -1.91 8.28 11.88
C GLN A 215 -1.20 7.01 12.41
N THR A 216 -1.64 5.82 11.98
CA THR A 216 -1.23 4.49 12.49
C THR A 216 -1.44 4.27 14.00
N THR A 217 -2.21 5.12 14.68
CA THR A 217 -2.57 4.92 16.10
C THR A 217 -3.79 4.01 16.21
N ALA A 218 -3.85 3.13 17.21
CA ALA A 218 -5.00 2.22 17.38
C ALA A 218 -6.34 2.99 17.56
N ILE A 219 -6.32 4.10 18.31
CA ILE A 219 -7.51 4.92 18.54
C ILE A 219 -7.93 5.66 17.25
N GLY A 220 -6.97 6.21 16.49
CA GLY A 220 -7.24 6.85 15.21
C GLY A 220 -7.75 5.87 14.15
N VAL A 221 -7.19 4.65 14.10
CA VAL A 221 -7.65 3.57 13.20
C VAL A 221 -9.09 3.17 13.52
N LEU A 222 -9.48 3.11 14.80
CA LEU A 222 -10.88 2.83 15.18
C LEU A 222 -11.85 3.88 14.63
N PHE A 223 -11.59 5.17 14.87
CA PHE A 223 -12.46 6.24 14.38
C PHE A 223 -12.43 6.35 12.84
N GLY A 224 -11.27 6.14 12.21
CA GLY A 224 -11.15 6.08 10.75
C GLY A 224 -11.96 4.92 10.14
N ALA A 225 -11.89 3.73 10.74
CA ALA A 225 -12.64 2.56 10.29
C ALA A 225 -14.16 2.75 10.44
N LEU A 226 -14.59 3.34 11.57
CA LEU A 226 -16.00 3.69 11.78
C LEU A 226 -16.49 4.74 10.78
N LEU A 227 -15.68 5.74 10.44
CA LEU A 227 -16.01 6.73 9.42
C LEU A 227 -16.13 6.10 8.02
N PHE A 228 -15.11 5.36 7.57
CA PHE A 228 -15.10 4.77 6.22
C PHE A 228 -16.16 3.69 6.06
N GLY A 229 -16.33 2.81 7.05
CA GLY A 229 -17.37 1.78 7.07
C GLY A 229 -18.78 2.38 7.14
N GLY A 230 -18.98 3.39 7.99
CA GLY A 230 -20.25 4.10 8.11
C GLY A 230 -20.65 4.84 6.83
N LEU A 231 -19.69 5.53 6.18
CA LEU A 231 -19.91 6.16 4.88
C LEU A 231 -20.28 5.14 3.81
N ARG A 232 -19.59 3.98 3.76
CA ARG A 232 -19.83 2.95 2.75
C ARG A 232 -21.17 2.23 2.93
N GLN A 233 -21.48 1.77 4.14
CA GLN A 233 -22.77 1.16 4.46
C GLN A 233 -23.93 2.16 4.30
N GLY A 234 -23.73 3.40 4.75
CA GLY A 234 -24.68 4.49 4.56
C GLY A 234 -24.93 4.79 3.08
N GLY A 235 -23.89 4.81 2.25
CA GLY A 235 -23.98 4.98 0.80
C GLY A 235 -24.84 3.92 0.13
N THR A 236 -24.63 2.63 0.44
CA THR A 236 -25.48 1.55 -0.08
C THR A 236 -26.94 1.73 0.32
N ILE A 237 -27.22 2.15 1.56
CA ILE A 237 -28.60 2.41 2.04
C ILE A 237 -29.21 3.64 1.33
N MET A 238 -28.44 4.71 1.11
CA MET A 238 -28.89 5.91 0.37
C MET A 238 -29.13 5.61 -1.12
N GLN A 239 -28.33 4.75 -1.73
CA GLN A 239 -28.52 4.29 -3.10
C GLN A 239 -29.83 3.50 -3.25
N LEU A 240 -30.11 2.60 -2.31
CA LEU A 240 -31.32 1.78 -2.31
C LEU A 240 -32.61 2.56 -2.01
N ASN A 241 -32.57 3.55 -1.12
CA ASN A 241 -33.78 4.22 -0.60
C ASN A 241 -34.00 5.65 -1.14
N ALA A 242 -32.94 6.36 -1.48
CA ALA A 242 -32.99 7.76 -1.95
C ALA A 242 -32.47 7.93 -3.39
N ASN A 243 -32.13 6.83 -4.08
CA ASN A 243 -31.60 6.80 -5.45
C ASN A 243 -30.33 7.66 -5.63
N VAL A 244 -29.53 7.81 -4.58
CA VAL A 244 -28.29 8.60 -4.58
C VAL A 244 -27.14 7.75 -5.13
N PRO A 245 -26.35 8.24 -6.13
CA PRO A 245 -25.20 7.50 -6.64
C PRO A 245 -24.16 7.21 -5.55
N GLY A 246 -23.73 5.95 -5.44
CA GLY A 246 -22.71 5.51 -4.49
C GLY A 246 -21.36 6.22 -4.68
N ASP A 247 -21.09 6.77 -5.87
CA ASP A 247 -19.88 7.51 -6.21
C ASP A 247 -19.63 8.73 -5.33
N LEU A 248 -20.69 9.31 -4.73
CA LEU A 248 -20.54 10.39 -3.76
C LEU A 248 -19.74 9.95 -2.51
N VAL A 249 -19.81 8.67 -2.12
CA VAL A 249 -18.99 8.12 -1.03
C VAL A 249 -17.50 8.14 -1.41
N TYR A 250 -17.16 7.69 -2.63
CA TYR A 250 -15.78 7.69 -3.10
C TYR A 250 -15.23 9.12 -3.24
N ILE A 251 -16.05 10.08 -3.66
CA ILE A 251 -15.68 11.51 -3.68
C ILE A 251 -15.42 12.04 -2.27
N ILE A 252 -16.29 11.74 -1.29
CA ILE A 252 -16.10 12.16 0.11
C ILE A 252 -14.85 11.52 0.71
N GLN A 253 -14.62 10.22 0.50
CA GLN A 253 -13.42 9.52 0.94
C GLN A 253 -12.16 10.13 0.28
N ALA A 254 -12.17 10.40 -1.02
CA ALA A 254 -11.06 11.05 -1.72
C ALA A 254 -10.77 12.47 -1.19
N LEU A 255 -11.79 13.25 -0.82
CA LEU A 255 -11.61 14.56 -0.18
C LEU A 255 -11.02 14.45 1.23
N VAL A 256 -11.38 13.42 2.01
CA VAL A 256 -10.74 13.12 3.31
C VAL A 256 -9.27 12.76 3.10
N LEU A 257 -8.94 11.90 2.12
CA LEU A 257 -7.55 11.55 1.79
C LEU A 257 -6.74 12.75 1.30
N PHE A 258 -7.34 13.62 0.47
CA PHE A 258 -6.71 14.86 0.04
C PHE A 258 -6.46 15.82 1.20
N SER A 259 -7.38 15.90 2.16
CA SER A 259 -7.22 16.73 3.37
C SER A 259 -6.08 16.24 4.27
N ILE A 260 -5.90 14.92 4.41
CA ILE A 260 -4.75 14.33 5.12
C ILE A 260 -3.45 14.58 4.33
N ALA A 261 -3.47 14.41 3.01
CA ALA A 261 -2.32 14.68 2.15
C ALA A 261 -1.89 16.16 2.18
N ALA A 262 -2.83 17.10 2.41
CA ALA A 262 -2.56 18.52 2.51
C ALA A 262 -1.62 18.90 3.66
N GLU A 263 -1.62 18.13 4.77
CA GLU A 263 -0.69 18.32 5.90
C GLU A 263 0.79 18.16 5.48
N PHE A 264 1.06 17.40 4.42
CA PHE A 264 2.40 17.15 3.90
C PHE A 264 2.88 18.22 2.89
N LEU A 265 2.01 19.05 2.31
CA LEU A 265 2.41 20.10 1.35
C LEU A 265 3.48 21.06 1.89
N PRO A 266 3.39 21.58 3.13
CA PRO A 266 4.42 22.45 3.71
C PRO A 266 5.79 21.79 3.86
N ALA A 267 5.88 20.46 3.91
CA ALA A 267 7.16 19.74 3.88
C ALA A 267 7.72 19.69 2.45
N ILE A 268 6.89 19.37 1.46
CA ILE A 268 7.25 19.34 0.03
C ILE A 268 7.77 20.71 -0.43
N GLN A 269 7.06 21.79 -0.10
CA GLN A 269 7.44 23.18 -0.41
C GLN A 269 8.83 23.54 0.15
N ARG A 270 9.15 23.12 1.38
CA ARG A 270 10.46 23.34 2.03
C ARG A 270 11.61 22.55 1.39
N VAL A 271 11.33 21.45 0.69
CA VAL A 271 12.33 20.69 -0.09
C VAL A 271 12.51 21.30 -1.47
N TRP A 272 11.42 21.73 -2.12
CA TRP A 272 11.45 22.38 -3.43
C TRP A 272 12.21 23.71 -3.39
N SER A 273 11.92 24.61 -2.44
CA SER A 273 12.58 25.93 -2.35
C SER A 273 14.11 25.83 -2.20
N LYS A 274 14.60 24.85 -1.42
CA LYS A 274 16.04 24.58 -1.26
C LYS A 274 16.73 24.16 -2.56
N ARG A 275 16.05 23.42 -3.45
CA ARG A 275 16.62 23.05 -4.77
C ARG A 275 16.82 24.29 -5.66
N TYR A 276 15.84 25.20 -5.70
CA TYR A 276 15.97 26.45 -6.46
C TYR A 276 17.05 27.40 -5.92
N THR A 277 17.34 27.38 -4.61
CA THR A 277 18.41 28.22 -4.05
C THR A 277 19.80 27.74 -4.48
N PHE A 278 20.01 26.43 -4.65
CA PHE A 278 21.33 25.85 -4.91
C PHE A 278 21.87 26.20 -6.32
N GLN A 279 20.99 26.25 -7.33
CA GLN A 279 21.36 26.59 -8.71
C GLN A 279 21.81 28.05 -8.91
N ARG A 280 21.57 28.94 -7.95
CA ARG A 280 21.95 30.37 -8.04
C ARG A 280 23.36 30.70 -7.53
N ARG A 281 24.17 29.72 -7.12
CA ARG A 281 25.51 29.96 -6.53
C ARG A 281 26.72 29.69 -7.44
N THR A 282 26.52 29.25 -8.68
CA THR A 282 27.60 29.06 -9.67
C THR A 282 27.65 30.19 -10.68
N ALA A 283 27.98 31.39 -10.19
CA ALA A 283 28.47 32.50 -11.01
C ALA A 283 29.79 32.98 -10.36
N PRO A 284 30.97 32.68 -10.94
CA PRO A 284 32.21 33.23 -10.43
C PRO A 284 32.17 34.75 -10.59
N ALA A 285 32.65 35.49 -9.59
CA ALA A 285 32.71 36.94 -9.67
C ALA A 285 33.68 37.34 -10.80
N LEU A 286 33.14 37.98 -11.85
CA LEU A 286 33.96 38.64 -12.87
C LEU A 286 34.67 39.82 -12.21
N ALA A 287 35.90 39.58 -11.75
CA ALA A 287 36.77 40.63 -11.27
C ALA A 287 37.03 41.61 -12.42
N SER A 288 36.47 42.82 -12.33
CA SER A 288 36.61 43.86 -13.33
C SER A 288 38.04 44.40 -13.33
N VAL A 289 38.90 43.81 -14.16
CA VAL A 289 40.28 44.27 -14.39
C VAL A 289 40.23 45.60 -15.16
N ASN A 290 40.14 46.71 -14.43
CA ASN A 290 40.20 48.06 -15.00
C ASN A 290 41.65 48.44 -15.34
N ALA A 291 42.15 47.89 -16.45
CA ALA A 291 43.33 48.33 -17.19
C ALA A 291 43.07 47.94 -18.67
N THR A 292 43.31 48.74 -19.70
CA THR A 292 44.03 50.03 -19.88
C THR A 292 43.40 50.72 -21.13
N ILE A 293 43.60 51.99 -21.56
CA ILE A 293 44.60 53.04 -21.31
C ILE A 293 43.93 54.43 -21.49
N THR A 294 44.31 55.45 -20.71
CA THR A 294 44.56 56.83 -21.20
C THR A 294 45.10 57.73 -20.08
N GLY A 295 46.21 58.43 -20.31
CA GLY A 295 46.86 59.29 -19.32
C GLY A 295 48.36 59.43 -19.54
N ILE A 296 48.75 60.34 -20.45
CA ILE A 296 50.17 60.64 -20.72
C ILE A 296 50.67 61.64 -19.67
N SER A 297 51.76 61.32 -18.96
CA SER A 297 52.55 62.33 -18.25
C SER A 297 54.02 61.91 -18.05
N GLU A 298 54.87 62.90 -18.30
CA GLU A 298 56.29 63.17 -18.03
C GLU A 298 57.23 62.19 -17.28
N ASN A 299 58.46 62.15 -17.80
CA ASN A 299 59.77 62.17 -17.11
C ASN A 299 60.09 61.19 -15.95
N GLY A 300 61.22 60.48 -16.10
CA GLY A 300 62.13 60.22 -14.97
C GLY A 300 62.84 58.87 -14.96
N THR A 301 64.17 58.91 -15.10
CA THR A 301 65.16 57.95 -14.54
C THR A 301 64.94 56.43 -14.62
N THR A 302 65.90 55.76 -15.27
CA THR A 302 66.53 54.47 -14.90
C THR A 302 66.25 53.97 -13.47
N GLN A 303 66.17 52.66 -13.18
CA GLN A 303 67.26 51.68 -13.45
C GLN A 303 66.86 50.21 -13.14
N HIS A 304 67.78 49.29 -13.47
CA HIS A 304 67.89 47.87 -13.05
C HIS A 304 66.97 46.79 -13.68
N ALA A 305 67.64 45.71 -14.11
CA ALA A 305 67.10 44.56 -14.84
C ALA A 305 67.35 43.24 -14.09
N GLN A 306 66.55 42.22 -14.39
CA GLN A 306 66.82 40.76 -14.38
C GLN A 306 65.48 40.06 -14.76
N ARG A 307 65.29 39.40 -15.91
CA ARG A 307 65.95 38.26 -16.60
C ARG A 307 65.39 36.88 -16.17
N GLY A 308 64.59 36.31 -17.07
CA GLY A 308 64.01 34.94 -17.07
C GLY A 308 62.76 34.98 -17.97
N ALA A 309 62.70 34.44 -19.19
CA ALA A 309 63.00 33.08 -19.68
C ALA A 309 62.02 32.05 -19.07
N GLU A 310 61.17 31.32 -19.82
CA GLU A 310 61.08 31.09 -21.28
C GLU A 310 59.61 31.03 -21.78
N SER A 311 59.41 31.09 -23.10
CA SER A 311 58.12 30.85 -23.77
C SER A 311 58.10 29.47 -24.44
N PRO A 312 56.96 28.76 -24.51
CA PRO A 312 56.85 27.49 -25.22
C PRO A 312 56.85 27.67 -26.74
N GLU A 313 57.45 26.70 -27.43
CA GLU A 313 57.60 26.63 -28.89
C GLU A 313 56.39 25.93 -29.54
N ILE A 314 56.03 26.33 -30.76
CA ILE A 314 54.97 25.70 -31.57
C ILE A 314 55.62 24.99 -32.75
N LEU A 315 55.29 23.72 -32.97
CA LEU A 315 55.77 22.95 -34.11
C LEU A 315 54.63 22.09 -34.68
N ASN A 316 54.33 22.29 -35.97
CA ASN A 316 53.29 21.54 -36.70
C ASN A 316 53.80 20.17 -37.15
N GLY A 317 52.88 19.23 -37.37
CA GLY A 317 53.14 17.98 -38.09
C GLY A 317 51.85 17.42 -38.68
N ASP A 318 51.78 17.32 -40.01
CA ASP A 318 50.65 16.74 -40.73
C ASP A 318 50.57 15.22 -40.59
N SER A 319 49.35 14.68 -40.64
CA SER A 319 48.95 13.71 -41.69
C SER A 319 47.49 13.29 -41.51
N ASP A 320 46.74 13.39 -42.62
CA ASP A 320 45.85 12.36 -43.20
C ASP A 320 44.81 11.61 -42.33
N SER A 321 43.60 11.31 -42.82
CA SER A 321 42.90 11.72 -44.04
C SER A 321 41.43 11.24 -43.99
N GLU A 322 40.54 11.89 -44.75
CA GLU A 322 39.17 11.42 -45.07
C GLU A 322 38.17 11.27 -43.89
N GLY A 323 36.85 11.45 -44.08
CA GLY A 323 36.12 11.95 -45.23
C GLY A 323 34.68 12.27 -44.82
N ALA A 324 34.10 13.35 -45.35
CA ALA A 324 32.77 13.84 -44.94
C ALA A 324 31.75 13.79 -46.09
N SER A 325 30.50 13.41 -45.77
CA SER A 325 29.21 13.87 -46.35
C SER A 325 28.07 13.10 -45.63
N THR A 326 26.90 13.63 -45.20
CA THR A 326 25.91 14.56 -45.80
C THR A 326 25.27 13.95 -47.07
N MET A 327 23.97 14.00 -47.38
CA MET A 327 22.85 14.86 -46.94
C MET A 327 21.47 14.19 -47.23
N ALA A 328 20.40 14.78 -46.68
CA ALA A 328 19.03 14.85 -47.25
C ALA A 328 17.99 13.72 -47.08
N HIS A 329 16.80 14.15 -46.63
CA HIS A 329 15.43 13.61 -46.79
C HIS A 329 14.91 13.84 -48.25
N PRO A 330 13.70 13.38 -48.71
CA PRO A 330 12.41 13.28 -47.98
C PRO A 330 11.43 12.12 -48.40
N SER A 331 10.18 12.16 -47.85
CA SER A 331 8.84 11.80 -48.44
C SER A 331 8.65 10.60 -49.40
N SER A 332 7.54 9.83 -49.42
CA SER A 332 6.22 9.91 -48.72
C SER A 332 5.35 8.65 -49.01
N GLU A 333 4.29 8.44 -48.20
CA GLU A 333 3.04 7.67 -48.51
C GLU A 333 3.15 6.17 -48.89
N GLY A 334 2.02 5.42 -48.95
CA GLY A 334 2.01 4.15 -49.71
C GLY A 334 1.23 2.88 -49.28
N SER A 335 0.24 2.92 -48.38
CA SER A 335 -0.96 2.01 -48.33
C SER A 335 -0.90 0.45 -48.55
N SER A 336 -1.61 -0.27 -47.68
CA SER A 336 -2.51 -1.46 -47.94
C SER A 336 -1.99 -2.89 -48.21
N SER A 337 -2.92 -3.86 -48.03
CA SER A 337 -2.88 -5.35 -48.09
C SER A 337 -2.06 -6.05 -47.00
N GLN A 338 -2.52 -7.08 -46.23
CA GLN A 338 -3.48 -8.22 -46.33
C GLN A 338 -2.81 -9.59 -46.57
N ILE A 339 -3.55 -10.68 -46.25
CA ILE A 339 -3.26 -12.14 -46.20
C ILE A 339 -3.06 -12.63 -44.73
N GLU A 340 -3.89 -13.47 -44.08
CA GLU A 340 -4.52 -14.81 -44.37
C GLU A 340 -3.47 -15.97 -44.37
N GLU A 341 -3.66 -17.20 -43.87
CA GLU A 341 -4.65 -17.94 -43.02
C GLU A 341 -3.92 -18.37 -41.69
N ASP A 342 -4.40 -19.13 -40.70
CA ASP A 342 -5.60 -19.98 -40.44
C ASP A 342 -6.19 -19.65 -39.04
#